data_AF-A0A350VBB0-F1
#
_entry.id   AF-A0A350VBB0-F1
#
_cell.length_a   1.000
_cell.length_b   1.000
_cell.length_c   1.000
_cell.angle_alpha   90.00
_cell.angle_beta   90.00
_cell.angle_gamma   90.00
#
_symmetry.space_group_name_H-M   'P 1'
#
loop_
_entity.id
_entity.type
_entity.pdbx_description
1 polymer ?
#
loop_
_entity_poly.entity_id
_entity_poly.type
_entity_poly.pdbx_seq_one_letter_code
_entity_poly.pdbx_strand_id
1 'polypeptide(L)'
;MNDYKITFTVGGRIVSEQEILEMELSRYHHVFHIFDEKKIPISLNNKTLSLKELLDLPLKSAKIALAQTRESIGKEKTLKLFKPEIERGDHMWEEIAASSCAGVNFQESYVEVETENISLIQFLMFNQSLMKTNNLYLPSTIHPEHYYFDADKTGRQVIIETFGMYKDPSYLDLRLGSKEDYPVKPAKDVDIVMAGKTFLRSNGQDTKMLGMHQLTNTPTGMKVKLGVFLPENAPKEIAEGHKWHLMVEFNNGMHIAAKQHPNFIQKKVLGTVINRMKKKNH
;
A
#
# COMPACT_ATOMS: atom_id res chain seq x y z
N MET A 1 16.62 -0.98 21.82
CA MET A 1 15.49 -0.18 21.31
C MET A 1 15.95 0.46 20.01
N ASN A 2 15.07 0.52 19.01
CA ASN A 2 15.35 1.31 17.81
C ASN A 2 15.45 2.79 18.18
N ASP A 3 16.22 3.56 17.43
CA ASP A 3 16.43 5.00 17.64
C ASP A 3 15.33 5.87 17.02
N TYR A 4 14.25 5.27 16.53
CA TYR A 4 13.11 5.94 15.90
C TYR A 4 11.78 5.53 16.51
N LYS A 5 10.76 6.34 16.23
CA LYS A 5 9.37 6.11 16.66
C LYS A 5 8.42 6.34 15.48
N ILE A 6 7.35 5.54 15.43
CA ILE A 6 6.26 5.67 14.47
C ILE A 6 4.97 5.70 15.30
N THR A 7 4.10 6.66 15.03
CA THR A 7 2.81 6.81 15.72
C THR A 7 1.70 6.89 14.68
N PHE A 8 0.72 5.99 14.79
CA PHE A 8 -0.46 5.97 13.95
C PHE A 8 -1.66 6.54 14.69
N THR A 9 -2.42 7.41 14.04
CA THR A 9 -3.66 7.98 14.56
C THR A 9 -4.78 7.76 13.55
N VAL A 10 -5.90 7.21 14.01
CA VAL A 10 -7.10 6.96 13.19
C VAL A 10 -8.31 7.47 13.94
N GLY A 11 -9.03 8.43 13.37
CA GLY A 11 -10.21 9.04 14.01
C GLY A 11 -9.90 9.66 15.37
N GLY A 12 -8.70 10.21 15.57
CA GLY A 12 -8.25 10.76 16.84
C GLY A 12 -7.76 9.74 17.87
N ARG A 13 -7.84 8.44 17.58
CA ARG A 13 -7.30 7.37 18.43
C ARG A 13 -5.90 6.99 18.00
N ILE A 14 -4.95 6.96 18.94
CA ILE A 14 -3.63 6.38 18.71
C ILE A 14 -3.80 4.85 18.62
N VAL A 15 -3.25 4.26 17.55
CA VAL A 15 -3.19 2.81 17.34
C VAL A 15 -1.78 2.35 17.69
N SER A 16 -1.67 1.37 18.59
CA SER A 16 -0.37 0.84 18.99
C SER A 16 0.27 0.01 17.88
N GLU A 17 1.61 -0.04 17.87
CA GLU A 17 2.35 -0.92 16.94
C GLU A 17 1.94 -2.39 17.13
N GLN A 18 1.69 -2.81 18.37
CA GLN A 18 1.26 -4.18 18.68
C GLN A 18 -0.08 -4.52 18.01
N GLU A 19 -1.07 -3.62 18.05
CA GLU A 19 -2.35 -3.81 17.32
C GLU A 19 -2.13 -3.96 15.81
N ILE A 20 -1.20 -3.17 15.24
CA ILE A 20 -0.88 -3.24 13.81
C ILE A 20 -0.20 -4.58 13.48
N LEU A 21 0.72 -5.05 14.31
CA LEU A 21 1.42 -6.34 14.11
C LEU A 21 0.47 -7.54 14.25
N GLU A 22 -0.48 -7.48 15.18
CA GLU A 22 -1.53 -8.51 15.34
C GLU A 22 -2.47 -8.54 14.13
N MET A 23 -2.92 -7.36 13.68
CA MET A 23 -3.72 -7.24 12.46
C MET A 23 -2.94 -7.75 11.24
N GLU A 24 -1.67 -7.39 11.11
CA GLU A 24 -0.81 -7.88 10.04
C GLU A 24 -0.71 -9.41 10.03
N LEU A 25 -0.47 -10.05 11.18
CA LEU A 25 -0.39 -11.50 11.27
C LEU A 25 -1.72 -12.16 10.86
N SER A 26 -2.85 -11.61 11.32
CA SER A 26 -4.17 -12.10 10.91
C SER A 26 -4.38 -12.03 9.39
N ARG A 27 -3.78 -11.04 8.72
CA ARG A 27 -3.82 -10.88 7.26
C ARG A 27 -2.93 -11.87 6.53
N TYR A 28 -1.77 -12.20 7.10
CA TYR A 28 -0.98 -13.33 6.61
C TYR A 28 -1.79 -14.64 6.69
N HIS A 29 -2.49 -14.89 7.80
CA HIS A 29 -3.34 -16.07 7.94
C HIS A 29 -4.44 -16.12 6.88
N HIS A 30 -5.10 -14.99 6.62
CA HIS A 30 -6.10 -14.89 5.56
C HIS A 30 -5.52 -15.27 4.18
N VAL A 31 -4.33 -14.75 3.84
CA VAL A 31 -3.68 -15.09 2.58
C VAL A 31 -3.21 -16.54 2.53
N PHE A 32 -2.81 -17.13 3.66
CA PHE A 32 -2.49 -18.56 3.72
C PHE A 32 -3.69 -19.45 3.43
N HIS A 33 -4.89 -19.09 3.91
CA HIS A 33 -6.12 -19.78 3.52
C HIS A 33 -6.36 -19.71 2.01
N ILE A 34 -6.21 -18.53 1.40
CA ILE A 34 -6.35 -18.36 -0.06
C ILE A 34 -5.36 -19.25 -0.82
N PHE A 35 -4.10 -19.29 -0.38
CA PHE A 35 -3.07 -20.10 -1.03
C PHE A 35 -3.33 -21.60 -0.87
N ASP A 36 -3.78 -22.04 0.31
CA ASP A 36 -4.14 -23.43 0.58
C ASP A 36 -5.34 -23.89 -0.27
N GLU A 37 -6.41 -23.09 -0.33
CA GLU A 37 -7.59 -23.35 -1.17
C GLU A 37 -7.22 -23.47 -2.66
N LYS A 38 -6.29 -22.62 -3.12
CA LYS A 38 -5.73 -22.68 -4.48
C LYS A 38 -4.68 -23.76 -4.69
N LYS A 39 -4.33 -24.52 -3.65
CA LYS A 39 -3.27 -25.56 -3.67
C LYS A 39 -1.91 -25.00 -4.12
N ILE A 40 -1.61 -23.77 -3.72
CA ILE A 40 -0.33 -23.12 -3.97
C ILE A 40 0.61 -23.46 -2.80
N PRO A 41 1.66 -24.27 -3.01
CA PRO A 41 2.55 -24.66 -1.92
C PRO A 41 3.34 -23.45 -1.43
N ILE A 42 3.31 -23.21 -0.12
CA ILE A 42 4.19 -22.24 0.54
C ILE A 42 5.35 -22.98 1.17
N SER A 43 6.57 -22.51 0.92
CA SER A 43 7.79 -23.11 1.43
C SER A 43 8.58 -22.12 2.27
N LEU A 44 9.20 -22.61 3.33
CA LEU A 44 10.16 -21.88 4.13
C LEU A 44 11.39 -22.78 4.34
N ASN A 45 12.58 -22.27 4.06
CA ASN A 45 13.84 -23.03 4.20
C ASN A 45 13.81 -24.40 3.49
N ASN A 46 13.35 -24.43 2.24
CA ASN A 46 13.21 -25.64 1.41
C ASN A 46 12.22 -26.69 1.92
N LYS A 47 11.40 -26.37 2.93
CA LYS A 47 10.31 -27.22 3.41
C LYS A 47 8.96 -26.63 3.01
N THR A 48 8.15 -27.39 2.29
CA THR A 48 6.73 -27.06 2.09
C THR A 48 5.98 -27.23 3.40
N LEU A 49 5.23 -26.20 3.79
CA LEU A 49 4.47 -26.17 5.04
C LEU A 49 3.00 -26.49 4.76
N SER A 50 2.36 -27.21 5.69
CA SER A 50 0.90 -27.35 5.74
C SER A 50 0.24 -26.05 6.21
N LEU A 51 -1.06 -25.87 5.93
CA LEU A 51 -1.82 -24.72 6.44
C LEU A 51 -1.70 -24.56 7.95
N LYS A 52 -1.79 -25.66 8.72
CA LYS A 52 -1.63 -25.61 10.17
C LYS A 52 -0.26 -25.04 10.57
N GLU A 53 0.81 -25.52 9.95
CA GLU A 53 2.16 -25.01 10.22
C GLU A 53 2.31 -23.54 9.82
N LEU A 54 1.65 -23.10 8.74
CA LEU A 54 1.65 -21.70 8.30
C LEU A 54 0.93 -20.78 9.30
N LEU A 55 -0.21 -21.21 9.85
CA LEU A 55 -0.97 -20.47 10.85
C LEU A 55 -0.27 -20.40 12.22
N ASP A 56 0.66 -21.31 12.49
CA ASP A 56 1.49 -21.32 13.70
C ASP A 56 2.80 -20.49 13.53
N LEU A 57 3.07 -19.94 12.33
CA LEU A 57 4.31 -19.19 12.10
C LEU A 57 4.31 -17.85 12.84
N PRO A 58 5.47 -17.46 13.43
CA PRO A 58 5.63 -16.09 13.87
C PRO A 58 5.65 -15.15 12.65
N LEU A 59 5.15 -13.93 12.83
CA LEU A 59 4.98 -12.94 11.76
C LEU A 59 6.22 -12.81 10.85
N LYS A 60 7.42 -12.70 11.42
CA LYS A 60 8.67 -12.59 10.63
C LYS A 60 8.85 -13.76 9.65
N SER A 61 8.56 -14.99 10.08
CA SER A 61 8.65 -16.18 9.23
C SER A 61 7.52 -16.23 8.20
N ALA A 62 6.31 -15.81 8.58
CA ALA A 62 5.18 -15.70 7.66
C ALA A 62 5.48 -14.74 6.49
N LYS A 63 6.09 -13.57 6.78
CA LYS A 63 6.56 -12.62 5.76
C LYS A 63 7.50 -13.25 4.76
N ILE A 64 8.53 -13.94 5.27
CA ILE A 64 9.58 -14.54 4.44
C ILE A 64 8.99 -15.64 3.57
N ALA A 65 8.21 -16.54 4.17
CA ALA A 65 7.61 -17.67 3.46
C ALA A 65 6.73 -17.19 2.29
N LEU A 66 5.82 -16.24 2.55
CA LEU A 66 4.93 -15.72 1.50
C LEU A 66 5.69 -14.98 0.40
N ALA A 67 6.64 -14.13 0.78
CA ALA A 67 7.43 -13.34 -0.18
C ALA A 67 8.31 -14.22 -1.08
N GLN A 68 8.95 -15.26 -0.53
CA GLN A 68 9.71 -16.24 -1.31
C GLN A 68 8.81 -17.02 -2.26
N THR A 69 7.65 -17.47 -1.79
CA THR A 69 6.70 -18.21 -2.64
C THR A 69 6.19 -17.33 -3.79
N ARG A 70 5.82 -16.07 -3.55
CA ARG A 70 5.37 -15.16 -4.61
C ARG A 70 6.46 -14.89 -5.65
N GLU A 71 7.67 -14.61 -5.20
CA GLU A 71 8.81 -14.40 -6.10
C GLU A 71 9.06 -15.65 -6.97
N SER A 72 8.98 -16.85 -6.37
CA SER A 72 9.15 -18.11 -7.10
C SER A 72 8.01 -18.41 -8.07
N ILE A 73 6.77 -18.03 -7.76
CA ILE A 73 5.62 -18.17 -8.67
C ILE A 73 5.78 -17.22 -9.86
N GLY A 74 6.22 -15.99 -9.60
CA GLY A 74 6.42 -14.96 -10.60
C GLY A 74 5.13 -14.31 -11.09
N LYS A 75 5.30 -13.20 -11.81
CA LYS A 75 4.23 -12.30 -12.27
C LYS A 75 3.20 -13.01 -13.16
N GLU A 76 3.66 -13.76 -14.16
CA GLU A 76 2.77 -14.42 -15.13
C GLU A 76 1.90 -15.52 -14.52
N LYS A 77 2.50 -16.36 -13.66
CA LYS A 77 1.75 -17.45 -13.01
C LYS A 77 0.80 -16.90 -11.97
N THR A 78 1.15 -15.83 -11.27
CA THR A 78 0.24 -15.12 -10.35
C THR A 78 -1.02 -14.67 -11.09
N LEU A 79 -0.87 -14.00 -12.24
CA LEU A 79 -2.01 -13.58 -13.07
C LEU A 79 -2.92 -14.76 -13.47
N LYS A 80 -2.33 -15.91 -13.83
CA LYS A 80 -3.09 -17.12 -14.18
C LYS A 80 -3.84 -17.70 -12.97
N LEU A 81 -3.19 -17.76 -11.81
CA LEU A 81 -3.75 -18.36 -10.59
C LEU A 81 -4.90 -17.54 -10.00
N PHE A 82 -4.83 -16.22 -10.12
CA PHE A 82 -5.82 -15.27 -9.58
C PHE A 82 -6.83 -14.78 -10.61
N LYS A 83 -6.80 -15.31 -11.84
CA LYS A 83 -7.70 -14.86 -12.92
C LYS A 83 -9.19 -14.87 -12.52
N PRO A 84 -9.75 -15.94 -11.92
CA PRO A 84 -11.16 -15.95 -11.54
C PRO A 84 -11.52 -14.88 -10.50
N GLU A 85 -10.62 -14.64 -9.55
CA GLU A 85 -10.80 -13.59 -8.53
C GLU A 85 -10.72 -12.20 -9.14
N ILE A 86 -9.77 -11.98 -10.05
CA ILE A 86 -9.60 -10.72 -10.78
C ILE A 86 -10.87 -10.39 -11.58
N GLU A 87 -11.45 -11.36 -12.29
CA GLU A 87 -12.69 -11.15 -13.05
C GLU A 87 -13.85 -10.75 -12.14
N ARG A 88 -13.98 -11.36 -10.95
CA ARG A 88 -15.00 -10.97 -9.96
C ARG A 88 -14.72 -9.60 -9.35
N GLY A 89 -13.46 -9.29 -9.06
CA GLY A 89 -13.03 -7.98 -8.57
C GLY A 89 -13.29 -6.86 -9.57
N ASP A 90 -13.02 -7.11 -10.85
CA ASP A 90 -13.31 -6.18 -11.95
C ASP A 90 -14.81 -5.89 -12.01
N HIS A 91 -15.66 -6.92 -12.04
CA HIS A 91 -17.12 -6.74 -12.04
C HIS A 91 -17.62 -5.93 -10.83
N MET A 92 -17.09 -6.19 -9.63
CA MET A 92 -17.43 -5.42 -8.44
C MET A 92 -17.12 -3.93 -8.62
N TRP A 93 -15.93 -3.59 -9.13
CA TRP A 93 -15.55 -2.20 -9.37
C TRP A 93 -16.31 -1.56 -10.53
N GLU A 94 -16.66 -2.32 -11.57
CA GLU A 94 -17.55 -1.85 -12.63
C GLU A 94 -18.90 -1.44 -12.08
N GLU A 95 -19.51 -2.27 -11.23
CA GLU A 95 -20.80 -1.97 -10.57
C GLU A 95 -20.72 -0.75 -9.65
N ILE A 96 -19.69 -0.68 -8.80
CA ILE A 96 -19.45 0.47 -7.91
C ILE A 96 -19.27 1.75 -8.75
N ALA A 97 -18.45 1.69 -9.79
CA ALA A 97 -18.20 2.85 -10.65
C ALA A 97 -19.45 3.25 -11.43
N ALA A 98 -20.19 2.31 -12.01
CA ALA A 98 -21.41 2.59 -12.78
C ALA A 98 -22.51 3.23 -11.92
N SER A 99 -22.57 2.86 -10.65
CA SER A 99 -23.56 3.39 -9.71
C SER A 99 -23.15 4.69 -9.01
N SER A 100 -21.87 5.12 -9.07
CA SER A 100 -21.39 6.30 -8.34
C SER A 100 -21.19 7.52 -9.25
N CYS A 101 -21.38 8.75 -8.74
CA CYS A 101 -20.95 9.95 -9.44
C CYS A 101 -19.42 10.13 -9.39
N ALA A 102 -18.80 10.58 -10.49
CA ALA A 102 -17.36 10.83 -10.53
C ALA A 102 -17.01 12.15 -9.82
N GLY A 103 -15.97 12.14 -9.00
CA GLY A 103 -15.39 13.37 -8.40
C GLY A 103 -16.20 14.00 -7.27
N VAL A 104 -17.28 13.36 -6.80
CA VAL A 104 -18.17 13.89 -5.75
C VAL A 104 -18.54 12.78 -4.76
N ASN A 105 -19.02 13.18 -3.58
CA ASN A 105 -19.56 12.28 -2.55
C ASN A 105 -18.62 11.14 -2.12
N PHE A 106 -17.30 11.40 -2.12
CA PHE A 106 -16.32 10.40 -1.71
C PHE A 106 -16.55 9.93 -0.27
N GLN A 107 -16.40 8.63 -0.07
CA GLN A 107 -16.17 8.06 1.24
C GLN A 107 -14.69 8.25 1.59
N GLU A 108 -14.44 9.27 2.40
CA GLU A 108 -13.09 9.62 2.84
C GLU A 108 -12.66 8.73 4.01
N SER A 109 -11.47 8.16 3.90
CA SER A 109 -10.87 7.35 4.95
C SER A 109 -9.42 7.75 5.14
N TYR A 110 -9.05 8.06 6.38
CA TYR A 110 -7.75 8.63 6.72
C TYR A 110 -7.00 7.80 7.76
N VAL A 111 -5.69 7.73 7.58
CA VAL A 111 -4.70 7.30 8.58
C VAL A 111 -3.65 8.39 8.68
N GLU A 112 -3.40 8.88 9.89
CA GLU A 112 -2.34 9.85 10.16
C GLU A 112 -1.13 9.12 10.74
N VAL A 113 0.06 9.47 10.26
CA VAL A 113 1.33 8.89 10.68
C VAL A 113 2.27 10.00 11.07
N GLU A 114 2.86 9.90 12.25
CA GLU A 114 3.96 10.77 12.70
C GLU A 114 5.18 9.93 13.03
N THR A 115 6.35 10.45 12.69
CA THR A 115 7.62 9.76 12.92
C THR A 115 8.63 10.66 13.61
N GLU A 116 9.47 10.05 14.43
CA GLU A 116 10.66 10.65 15.01
C GLU A 116 11.87 9.82 14.54
N ASN A 117 12.93 10.48 14.08
CA ASN A 117 14.14 9.93 13.46
C ASN A 117 13.91 9.09 12.18
N ILE A 118 12.80 9.31 11.49
CA ILE A 118 12.58 8.89 10.10
C ILE A 118 12.22 10.13 9.28
N SER A 119 13.07 10.48 8.32
CA SER A 119 12.89 11.67 7.48
C SER A 119 12.09 11.39 6.21
N LEU A 120 11.48 12.43 5.63
CA LEU A 120 10.85 12.33 4.31
C LEU A 120 11.82 11.85 3.23
N ILE A 121 13.09 12.22 3.31
CA ILE A 121 14.13 11.77 2.38
C ILE A 121 14.31 10.25 2.44
N GLN A 122 14.34 9.68 3.65
CA GLN A 122 14.42 8.23 3.84
C GLN A 122 13.18 7.53 3.25
N PHE A 123 11.98 8.08 3.49
CA PHE A 123 10.75 7.55 2.90
C PHE A 123 10.74 7.63 1.37
N LEU A 124 11.20 8.73 0.77
CA LEU A 124 11.29 8.85 -0.69
C LEU A 124 12.30 7.88 -1.28
N MET A 125 13.42 7.62 -0.60
CA MET A 125 14.37 6.59 -1.01
C MET A 125 13.78 5.19 -0.95
N PHE A 126 13.01 4.88 0.09
CA PHE A 126 12.25 3.63 0.17
C PHE A 126 11.28 3.49 -1.00
N ASN A 127 10.45 4.49 -1.31
CA ASN A 127 9.56 4.45 -2.48
C ASN A 127 10.32 4.26 -3.79
N GLN A 128 11.45 4.93 -3.96
CA GLN A 128 12.30 4.72 -5.14
C GLN A 128 12.85 3.29 -5.21
N SER A 129 13.10 2.63 -4.08
CA SER A 129 13.57 1.25 -4.05
C SER A 129 12.51 0.28 -4.57
N LEU A 130 11.22 0.49 -4.26
CA LEU A 130 10.13 -0.32 -4.81
C LEU A 130 10.13 -0.32 -6.33
N MET A 131 10.20 0.88 -6.92
CA MET A 131 10.24 1.04 -8.37
C MET A 131 11.50 0.47 -9.01
N LYS A 132 12.67 0.58 -8.35
CA LYS A 132 13.94 0.10 -8.89
C LYS A 132 14.07 -1.42 -8.82
N THR A 133 13.64 -2.03 -7.72
CA THR A 133 13.70 -3.47 -7.53
C THR A 133 12.63 -4.18 -8.37
N ASN A 134 11.42 -3.62 -8.42
CA ASN A 134 10.31 -4.06 -9.26
C ASN A 134 10.07 -5.59 -9.29
N ASN A 135 10.18 -6.23 -8.11
CA ASN A 135 9.94 -7.66 -7.91
C ASN A 135 8.68 -7.91 -7.07
N LEU A 136 8.35 -9.17 -6.81
CA LEU A 136 7.19 -9.54 -5.98
C LEU A 136 7.57 -9.70 -4.51
N TYR A 137 8.84 -9.95 -4.22
CA TYR A 137 9.34 -10.13 -2.86
C TYR A 137 9.11 -8.88 -1.97
N LEU A 138 9.60 -7.72 -2.38
CA LEU A 138 9.59 -6.52 -1.52
C LEU A 138 8.14 -6.05 -1.22
N PRO A 139 7.24 -5.89 -2.20
CA PRO A 139 5.83 -5.57 -1.94
C PRO A 139 5.14 -6.59 -1.02
N SER A 140 5.45 -7.88 -1.18
CA SER A 140 4.89 -8.94 -0.32
C SER A 140 5.38 -8.90 1.12
N THR A 141 6.54 -8.30 1.40
CA THR A 141 7.02 -8.09 2.78
C THR A 141 6.44 -6.82 3.43
N ILE A 142 5.87 -5.93 2.61
CA ILE A 142 5.23 -4.69 3.05
C ILE A 142 3.76 -4.93 3.37
N HIS A 143 3.07 -5.74 2.57
CA HIS A 143 1.70 -6.14 2.87
C HIS A 143 1.41 -7.55 2.34
N PRO A 144 0.79 -8.44 3.14
CA PRO A 144 0.43 -9.77 2.69
C PRO A 144 -0.59 -9.74 1.56
N GLU A 145 -1.40 -8.69 1.40
CA GLU A 145 -2.39 -8.61 0.31
C GLU A 145 -1.80 -8.12 -1.03
N HIS A 146 -0.51 -7.80 -1.13
CA HIS A 146 0.12 -7.47 -2.41
C HIS A 146 0.50 -8.74 -3.19
N TYR A 147 -0.43 -9.26 -4.00
CA TYR A 147 -0.21 -10.48 -4.79
C TYR A 147 0.69 -10.23 -5.99
N TYR A 148 0.56 -9.06 -6.62
CA TYR A 148 1.29 -8.67 -7.82
C TYR A 148 1.70 -7.21 -7.73
N PHE A 149 2.87 -6.89 -8.26
CA PHE A 149 3.35 -5.52 -8.39
C PHE A 149 4.22 -5.38 -9.64
N ASP A 150 3.96 -4.34 -10.43
CA ASP A 150 4.82 -3.89 -11.51
C ASP A 150 4.82 -2.36 -11.57
N ALA A 151 5.98 -1.74 -11.63
CA ALA A 151 6.11 -0.29 -11.71
C ALA A 151 7.03 0.12 -12.84
N ASP A 152 6.70 1.24 -13.49
CA ASP A 152 7.53 1.81 -14.56
C ASP A 152 8.17 3.15 -14.16
N LYS A 153 9.03 3.67 -15.04
CA LYS A 153 9.78 4.92 -14.79
C LYS A 153 8.90 6.17 -14.80
N THR A 154 7.66 6.08 -15.28
CA THR A 154 6.69 7.19 -15.32
C THR A 154 5.95 7.35 -14.00
N GLY A 155 6.12 6.41 -13.07
CA GLY A 155 5.40 6.39 -11.79
C GLY A 155 4.06 5.66 -11.86
N ARG A 156 3.74 5.05 -13.00
CA ARG A 156 2.61 4.12 -13.14
C ARG A 156 2.92 2.82 -12.39
N GLN A 157 1.92 2.29 -11.70
CA GLN A 157 2.01 1.00 -11.02
C GLN A 157 0.84 0.11 -11.43
N VAL A 158 1.09 -1.17 -11.59
CA VAL A 158 0.08 -2.20 -11.85
C VAL A 158 0.14 -3.19 -10.70
N ILE A 159 -0.97 -3.39 -10.01
CA ILE A 159 -1.02 -4.20 -8.79
C ILE A 159 -2.18 -5.17 -8.82
N ILE A 160 -2.02 -6.30 -8.12
CA ILE A 160 -3.14 -7.12 -7.68
C ILE A 160 -3.13 -7.11 -6.16
N GLU A 161 -4.20 -6.59 -5.58
CA GLU A 161 -4.36 -6.54 -4.14
C GLU A 161 -5.81 -6.72 -3.69
N THR A 162 -6.00 -7.30 -2.51
CA THR A 162 -7.31 -7.26 -1.85
C THR A 162 -7.46 -5.92 -1.17
N PHE A 163 -8.43 -5.11 -1.61
CA PHE A 163 -8.60 -3.76 -1.10
C PHE A 163 -9.36 -3.78 0.23
N GLY A 164 -8.62 -3.65 1.33
CA GLY A 164 -9.18 -3.65 2.68
C GLY A 164 -9.75 -5.00 3.14
N MET A 165 -9.17 -6.12 2.71
CA MET A 165 -9.71 -7.48 2.94
C MET A 165 -11.15 -7.70 2.45
N TYR A 166 -11.67 -6.85 1.56
CA TYR A 166 -13.02 -6.96 1.08
C TYR A 166 -13.11 -7.85 -0.18
N LYS A 167 -13.79 -9.00 -0.03
CA LYS A 167 -14.06 -9.97 -1.11
C LYS A 167 -12.78 -10.34 -1.89
N ASP A 168 -12.84 -10.28 -3.23
CA ASP A 168 -11.79 -10.73 -4.13
C ASP A 168 -10.74 -9.63 -4.41
N PRO A 169 -9.49 -10.02 -4.70
CA PRO A 169 -8.45 -9.09 -5.14
C PRO A 169 -8.80 -8.35 -6.44
N SER A 170 -8.36 -7.10 -6.51
CA SER A 170 -8.58 -6.18 -7.61
C SER A 170 -7.32 -6.05 -8.46
N TYR A 171 -7.45 -6.06 -9.79
CA TYR A 171 -6.32 -5.86 -10.71
C TYR A 171 -6.31 -4.43 -11.24
N LEU A 172 -5.47 -3.60 -10.62
CA LEU A 172 -5.52 -2.15 -10.77
C LEU A 172 -4.30 -1.61 -11.52
N ASP A 173 -4.56 -0.57 -12.32
CA ASP A 173 -3.60 0.29 -12.99
C ASP A 173 -3.64 1.67 -12.31
N LEU A 174 -2.65 1.93 -11.46
CA LEU A 174 -2.47 3.16 -10.70
C LEU A 174 -1.70 4.16 -11.54
N ARG A 175 -2.33 5.31 -11.78
CA ARG A 175 -1.77 6.40 -12.56
C ARG A 175 -1.68 7.65 -11.70
N LEU A 176 -0.62 8.43 -11.90
CA LEU A 176 -0.43 9.69 -11.18
C LEU A 176 -1.63 10.64 -11.41
N GLY A 177 -2.19 11.17 -10.33
CA GLY A 177 -3.18 12.23 -10.35
C GLY A 177 -2.54 13.61 -10.41
N SER A 178 -3.27 14.58 -10.95
CA SER A 178 -2.90 16.00 -10.94
C SER A 178 -3.73 16.77 -9.91
N LYS A 179 -3.47 18.08 -9.76
CA LYS A 179 -4.19 18.91 -8.78
C LYS A 179 -5.69 18.96 -9.01
N GLU A 180 -6.09 18.88 -10.27
CA GLU A 180 -7.47 18.89 -10.72
C GLU A 180 -8.22 17.63 -10.26
N ASP A 181 -7.48 16.55 -9.96
CA ASP A 181 -8.03 15.31 -9.42
C ASP A 181 -8.19 15.34 -7.89
N TYR A 182 -7.63 16.33 -7.17
CA TYR A 182 -7.59 16.30 -5.71
C TYR A 182 -9.01 16.37 -5.12
N PRO A 183 -9.46 15.34 -4.37
CA PRO A 183 -10.81 15.30 -3.83
C PRO A 183 -10.98 16.28 -2.67
N VAL A 184 -9.88 16.63 -2.02
CA VAL A 184 -9.82 17.60 -0.92
C VAL A 184 -8.65 18.53 -1.14
N LYS A 185 -8.80 19.77 -0.67
CA LYS A 185 -7.71 20.74 -0.70
C LYS A 185 -6.56 20.26 0.21
N PRO A 186 -5.31 20.25 -0.27
CA PRO A 186 -4.18 19.91 0.57
C PRO A 186 -4.03 20.86 1.77
N ALA A 187 -3.48 20.36 2.87
CA ALA A 187 -3.14 21.15 4.04
C ALA A 187 -2.14 22.27 3.69
N LYS A 188 -2.19 23.39 4.43
CA LYS A 188 -1.42 24.62 4.11
C LYS A 188 0.10 24.45 4.19
N ASP A 189 0.59 23.45 4.90
CA ASP A 189 1.99 23.24 5.23
C ASP A 189 2.57 21.97 4.59
N VAL A 190 1.82 21.32 3.68
CA VAL A 190 2.25 20.08 3.03
C VAL A 190 3.46 20.31 2.11
N ASP A 191 4.48 19.47 2.24
CA ASP A 191 5.67 19.53 1.39
C ASP A 191 5.45 18.79 0.07
N ILE A 192 4.82 17.61 0.12
CA ILE A 192 4.54 16.77 -1.05
C ILE A 192 3.10 16.26 -0.98
N VAL A 193 2.39 16.35 -2.10
CA VAL A 193 1.15 15.61 -2.32
C VAL A 193 1.43 14.52 -3.36
N MET A 194 1.18 13.27 -3.00
CA MET A 194 1.18 12.14 -3.91
C MET A 194 -0.28 11.74 -4.11
N ALA A 195 -0.81 11.92 -5.32
CA ALA A 195 -2.15 11.49 -5.67
C ALA A 195 -2.10 10.45 -6.78
N GLY A 196 -2.99 9.47 -6.73
CA GLY A 196 -3.10 8.42 -7.72
C GLY A 196 -4.56 8.07 -7.99
N LYS A 197 -4.90 7.96 -9.28
CA LYS A 197 -6.18 7.41 -9.74
C LYS A 197 -6.01 5.95 -10.09
N THR A 198 -7.05 5.17 -9.86
CA THR A 198 -7.04 3.74 -10.15
C THR A 198 -7.97 3.40 -11.29
N PHE A 199 -7.46 2.60 -12.21
CA PHE A 199 -8.20 2.08 -13.36
C PHE A 199 -8.19 0.56 -13.32
N LEU A 200 -9.23 -0.09 -13.81
CA LEU A 200 -9.19 -1.53 -14.03
C LEU A 200 -8.15 -1.86 -15.09
N ARG A 201 -7.25 -2.79 -14.78
CA ARG A 201 -6.17 -3.11 -15.70
C ARG A 201 -6.65 -3.90 -16.93
N SER A 202 -7.78 -4.60 -16.81
CA SER A 202 -8.39 -5.42 -17.85
C SER A 202 -8.95 -4.60 -19.02
N ASN A 203 -9.70 -3.53 -18.73
CA ASN A 203 -10.41 -2.73 -19.74
C ASN A 203 -10.09 -1.23 -19.70
N GLY A 204 -9.30 -0.77 -18.71
CA GLY A 204 -8.93 0.63 -18.56
C GLY A 204 -10.01 1.53 -17.95
N GLN A 205 -11.12 0.96 -17.46
CA GLN A 205 -12.21 1.71 -16.84
C GLN A 205 -11.75 2.39 -15.55
N ASP A 206 -12.16 3.64 -15.35
CA ASP A 206 -11.93 4.38 -14.11
C ASP A 206 -12.76 3.76 -12.98
N THR A 207 -12.11 3.33 -11.89
CA THR A 207 -12.82 2.80 -10.72
C THR A 207 -13.45 3.90 -9.86
N LYS A 208 -13.19 5.17 -10.20
CA LYS A 208 -13.56 6.39 -9.46
C LYS A 208 -12.93 6.46 -8.06
N MET A 209 -12.01 5.55 -7.73
CA MET A 209 -11.25 5.59 -6.49
C MET A 209 -9.99 6.44 -6.67
N LEU A 210 -9.61 7.14 -5.59
CA LEU A 210 -8.41 7.95 -5.56
C LEU A 210 -7.65 7.73 -4.25
N GLY A 211 -6.33 7.57 -4.34
CA GLY A 211 -5.41 7.66 -3.21
C GLY A 211 -4.75 9.03 -3.17
N MET A 212 -4.68 9.66 -2.00
CA MET A 212 -3.99 10.94 -1.81
C MET A 212 -3.20 10.91 -0.51
N HIS A 213 -1.89 11.08 -0.59
CA HIS A 213 -1.00 11.12 0.56
C HIS A 213 -0.36 12.51 0.64
N GLN A 214 -0.46 13.11 1.81
CA GLN A 214 0.07 14.43 2.11
C GLN A 214 1.23 14.27 3.07
N LEU A 215 2.43 14.66 2.64
CA LEU A 215 3.67 14.45 3.38
C LEU A 215 4.28 15.79 3.77
N THR A 216 4.64 15.90 5.04
CA THR A 216 5.21 17.12 5.63
C THR A 216 6.45 16.74 6.44
N ASN A 217 7.59 17.38 6.19
CA ASN A 217 8.75 17.27 7.05
C ASN A 217 8.48 17.92 8.40
N THR A 218 9.05 17.34 9.44
CA THR A 218 9.14 17.97 10.76
C THR A 218 10.61 18.11 11.15
N PRO A 219 10.94 18.90 12.19
CA PRO A 219 12.32 19.01 12.67
C PRO A 219 12.94 17.66 13.10
N THR A 220 12.10 16.71 13.52
CA THR A 220 12.53 15.41 14.07
C THR A 220 12.17 14.23 13.17
N GLY A 221 11.44 14.42 12.07
CA GLY A 221 11.01 13.34 11.19
C GLY A 221 10.03 13.79 10.11
N MET A 222 8.86 13.16 10.05
CA MET A 222 7.80 13.52 9.10
C MET A 222 6.41 13.21 9.64
N LYS A 223 5.42 13.95 9.11
CA LYS A 223 3.99 13.69 9.23
C LYS A 223 3.44 13.27 7.87
N VAL A 224 2.54 12.29 7.89
CA VAL A 224 1.83 11.82 6.70
C VAL A 224 0.35 11.74 7.01
N LYS A 225 -0.47 12.32 6.14
CA LYS A 225 -1.91 12.04 6.10
C LYS A 225 -2.19 11.17 4.89
N LEU A 226 -2.50 9.91 5.15
CA LEU A 226 -2.86 8.91 4.15
C LEU A 226 -4.36 8.97 3.95
N GLY A 227 -4.81 9.34 2.76
CA GLY A 227 -6.21 9.34 2.38
C GLY A 227 -6.49 8.33 1.28
N VAL A 228 -7.58 7.60 1.43
CA VAL A 228 -8.28 6.92 0.33
C VAL A 228 -9.68 7.51 0.20
N PHE A 229 -10.09 7.70 -1.04
CA PHE A 229 -11.35 8.32 -1.42
C PHE A 229 -12.10 7.33 -2.30
N LEU A 230 -13.03 6.62 -1.69
CA LEU A 230 -13.82 5.62 -2.38
C LEU A 230 -15.08 6.25 -2.97
N PRO A 231 -15.60 5.74 -4.10
CA PRO A 231 -16.88 6.18 -4.64
C PRO A 231 -18.01 6.01 -3.63
N GLU A 232 -19.06 6.83 -3.73
CA GLU A 232 -20.17 6.88 -2.76
C GLU A 232 -20.86 5.52 -2.54
N ASN A 233 -20.94 4.68 -3.57
CA ASN A 233 -21.57 3.37 -3.51
C ASN A 233 -20.60 2.21 -3.28
N ALA A 234 -19.32 2.50 -3.00
CA ALA A 234 -18.42 1.48 -2.49
C ALA A 234 -18.92 0.99 -1.12
N PRO A 235 -18.86 -0.32 -0.81
CA PRO A 235 -19.15 -0.81 0.54
C PRO A 235 -18.26 -0.15 1.60
N LYS A 236 -18.85 0.26 2.74
CA LYS A 236 -18.13 0.97 3.82
C LYS A 236 -17.02 0.12 4.43
N GLU A 237 -17.18 -1.20 4.39
CA GLU A 237 -16.20 -2.18 4.83
C GLU A 237 -14.87 -2.04 4.09
N ILE A 238 -14.90 -1.63 2.81
CA ILE A 238 -13.69 -1.35 2.03
C ILE A 238 -12.93 -0.17 2.67
N ALA A 239 -13.63 0.91 3.03
CA ALA A 239 -13.03 2.10 3.63
C ALA A 239 -12.35 1.78 4.98
N GLU A 240 -13.05 1.02 5.84
CA GLU A 240 -12.54 0.63 7.16
C GLU A 240 -11.39 -0.38 7.06
N GLY A 241 -11.53 -1.39 6.20
CA GLY A 241 -10.49 -2.37 5.94
C GLY A 241 -9.24 -1.73 5.34
N HIS A 242 -9.39 -0.71 4.49
CA HIS A 242 -8.27 -0.03 3.88
C HIS A 242 -7.50 0.87 4.87
N LYS A 243 -8.11 1.34 5.97
CA LYS A 243 -7.35 1.98 7.07
C LYS A 243 -6.33 1.01 7.65
N TRP A 244 -6.74 -0.22 7.92
CA TRP A 244 -5.83 -1.27 8.37
C TRP A 244 -4.77 -1.60 7.32
N HIS A 245 -5.12 -1.56 6.03
CA HIS A 245 -4.17 -1.75 4.93
C HIS A 245 -3.08 -0.70 4.95
N LEU A 246 -3.46 0.58 4.99
CA LEU A 246 -2.52 1.68 5.09
C LEU A 246 -1.67 1.62 6.35
N MET A 247 -2.24 1.27 7.51
CA MET A 247 -1.46 1.12 8.74
C MET A 247 -0.39 0.03 8.64
N VAL A 248 -0.74 -1.16 8.15
CA VAL A 248 0.22 -2.28 8.00
C VAL A 248 1.29 -1.93 6.96
N GLU A 249 0.87 -1.46 5.78
CA GLU A 249 1.79 -1.06 4.71
C GLU A 249 2.78 0.00 5.18
N PHE A 250 2.28 1.11 5.73
CA PHE A 250 3.13 2.21 6.14
C PHE A 250 4.00 1.85 7.34
N ASN A 251 3.53 1.01 8.27
CA ASN A 251 4.35 0.58 9.40
C ASN A 251 5.60 -0.17 8.88
N ASN A 252 5.39 -1.14 8.00
CA ASN A 252 6.47 -1.88 7.36
C ASN A 252 7.37 -0.99 6.51
N GLY A 253 6.76 -0.11 5.70
CA GLY A 253 7.48 0.86 4.88
C GLY A 253 8.37 1.79 5.71
N MET A 254 7.88 2.28 6.85
CA MET A 254 8.65 3.12 7.77
C MET A 254 9.82 2.36 8.40
N HIS A 255 9.63 1.10 8.82
CA HIS A 255 10.74 0.28 9.32
C HIS A 255 11.83 0.03 8.26
N ILE A 256 11.45 -0.05 6.98
CA ILE A 256 12.41 -0.16 5.86
C ILE A 256 13.06 1.21 5.58
N ALA A 257 12.29 2.29 5.63
CA ALA A 257 12.77 3.66 5.45
C ALA A 257 13.80 4.04 6.53
N ALA A 258 13.58 3.65 7.78
CA ALA A 258 14.51 3.90 8.89
C ALA A 258 15.92 3.33 8.63
N LYS A 259 16.04 2.26 7.82
CA LYS A 259 17.31 1.64 7.44
C LYS A 259 18.00 2.34 6.26
N GLN A 260 17.36 3.34 5.66
CA GLN A 260 17.96 4.12 4.58
C GLN A 260 18.96 5.12 5.16
N HIS A 261 20.16 5.16 4.58
CA HIS A 261 21.24 6.07 4.98
C HIS A 261 21.56 7.04 3.82
N PRO A 262 20.74 8.09 3.61
CA PRO A 262 20.97 9.05 2.54
C PRO A 262 22.33 9.75 2.72
N ASN A 263 23.18 9.68 1.71
CA ASN A 263 24.44 10.43 1.69
C ASN A 263 24.19 11.92 1.43
N PHE A 264 25.24 12.75 1.57
CA PHE A 264 25.14 14.20 1.42
C PHE A 264 24.54 14.63 0.07
N ILE A 265 24.93 13.98 -1.03
CA ILE A 265 24.44 14.29 -2.38
C ILE A 265 22.95 13.95 -2.48
N GLN A 266 22.54 12.76 -2.02
CA GLN A 266 21.14 12.32 -2.01
C GLN A 266 20.27 13.29 -1.19
N LYS A 267 20.74 13.72 -0.02
CA LYS A 267 20.04 14.71 0.80
C LYS A 267 19.83 16.02 0.05
N LYS A 268 20.86 16.53 -0.63
CA LYS A 268 20.79 17.78 -1.39
C LYS A 268 19.84 17.66 -2.59
N VAL A 269 19.94 16.58 -3.36
CA VAL A 269 19.10 16.36 -4.56
C VAL A 269 17.64 16.19 -4.16
N LEU A 270 17.34 15.30 -3.23
CA LEU A 270 15.96 15.04 -2.79
C LEU A 270 15.36 16.25 -2.07
N GLY A 271 16.15 16.95 -1.25
CA GLY A 271 15.71 18.22 -0.64
C GLY A 271 15.34 19.28 -1.68
N THR A 272 16.08 19.38 -2.78
CA THR A 272 15.74 20.27 -3.89
C THR A 272 14.43 19.86 -4.58
N VAL A 273 14.21 18.55 -4.77
CA VAL A 273 12.96 18.02 -5.34
C VAL A 273 11.77 18.32 -4.42
N ILE A 274 11.90 18.08 -3.12
CA ILE A 274 10.88 18.39 -2.10
C ILE A 274 10.50 19.88 -2.17
N ASN A 275 11.50 20.78 -2.15
CA ASN A 275 11.24 22.23 -2.23
C ASN A 275 10.53 22.64 -3.52
N ARG A 276 10.85 21.99 -4.65
CA ARG A 276 10.17 22.23 -5.93
C ARG A 276 8.73 21.72 -5.90
N MET A 277 8.48 20.56 -5.30
CA MET A 277 7.13 20.00 -5.14
C MET A 277 6.28 20.87 -4.21
N LYS A 278 6.83 21.34 -3.09
CA LYS A 278 6.14 22.24 -2.17
C LYS A 278 5.64 23.51 -2.87
N LYS A 279 6.49 24.15 -3.67
CA LYS A 279 6.12 25.33 -4.47
C LYS A 279 5.05 25.03 -5.52
N LYS A 280 4.96 23.78 -5.97
CA LYS A 280 3.89 23.38 -6.87
C LYS A 280 2.58 23.17 -6.13
N ASN A 281 2.53 22.89 -4.83
CA ASN A 281 1.27 22.60 -4.12
C ASN A 281 0.46 23.87 -3.79
N HIS A 282 1.15 25.00 -3.63
CA HIS A 282 0.58 26.34 -3.40
C HIS A 282 0.59 27.17 -4.70
#